data_AF-A0A958VQV2-F1
#
_entry.id   AF-A0A958VQV2-F1
#
_cell.length_a   1.000
_cell.length_b   1.000
_cell.length_c   1.000
_cell.angle_alpha   90.00
_cell.angle_beta   90.00
_cell.angle_gamma   90.00
#
_symmetry.space_group_name_H-M   'P 1'
#
loop_
_entity.id
_entity.type
_entity.pdbx_description
1 polymer ?
#
loop_
_entity_poly.entity_id
_entity_poly.type
_entity_poly.pdbx_seq_one_letter_code
_entity_poly.pdbx_strand_id
1 'polypeptide(L)'
;MELLTTNNVWMMICTGLVFFMHLGFAFLEIGLTRQKNTINILFKNVFIITIGLLLYCLVGFNLMYPGFEEGASGFFGFAGFGLDS
;
A
#
# COMPACT_ATOMS: atom_id res chain seq x y z
N MET A 1 10.15 -26.32 4.09
CA MET A 1 10.42 -25.40 2.97
C MET A 1 9.15 -25.19 2.14
N GLU A 2 8.43 -26.25 1.76
CA GLU A 2 7.13 -26.17 1.05
C GLU A 2 6.10 -25.22 1.69
N LEU A 3 5.88 -25.29 3.02
CA LEU A 3 4.92 -24.41 3.71
C LEU A 3 5.24 -22.92 3.58
N LEU A 4 6.52 -22.54 3.56
CA LEU A 4 6.94 -21.15 3.41
C LEU A 4 6.63 -20.64 2.00
N THR A 5 6.90 -21.48 0.98
CA THR A 5 6.61 -21.16 -0.42
C THR A 5 5.10 -21.01 -0.66
N THR A 6 4.28 -21.94 -0.15
CA THR A 6 2.81 -21.87 -0.29
C THR A 6 2.24 -20.63 0.39
N ASN A 7 2.68 -20.32 1.62
CA ASN A 7 2.22 -19.14 2.35
C ASN A 7 2.63 -17.83 1.66
N ASN A 8 3.85 -17.74 1.14
CA ASN A 8 4.31 -16.55 0.42
C ASN A 8 3.53 -16.34 -0.89
N VAL A 9 3.29 -17.41 -1.65
CA VAL A 9 2.46 -17.36 -2.87
C VAL A 9 1.04 -16.90 -2.52
N TRP A 10 0.46 -17.44 -1.45
CA TRP A 10 -0.86 -17.02 -0.98
C TRP A 10 -0.89 -15.53 -0.60
N MET A 11 0.11 -15.04 0.16
CA MET A 11 0.19 -13.62 0.51
C MET A 11 0.33 -12.70 -0.71
N MET A 12 1.09 -13.10 -1.74
CA MET A 12 1.20 -12.33 -2.99
C MET A 12 -0.13 -12.28 -3.74
N ILE A 13 -0.87 -13.39 -3.79
CA ILE A 13 -2.21 -13.44 -4.40
C ILE A 13 -3.17 -12.53 -3.63
N CYS A 14 -3.22 -12.64 -2.30
CA CYS A 14 -4.05 -11.77 -1.46
C CYS A 14 -3.71 -10.28 -1.66
N THR A 15 -2.42 -9.95 -1.75
CA THR A 15 -1.97 -8.57 -2.02
C THR A 15 -2.46 -8.07 -3.38
N GLY A 16 -2.42 -8.91 -4.42
CA GLY A 16 -2.98 -8.59 -5.74
C GLY A 16 -4.49 -8.36 -5.70
N LEU A 17 -5.24 -9.15 -4.93
CA LEU A 17 -6.69 -8.97 -4.75
C LEU A 17 -7.03 -7.66 -4.03
N VAL A 18 -6.25 -7.27 -3.02
CA VAL A 18 -6.40 -5.98 -2.33
C VAL A 18 -6.11 -4.80 -3.26
N PHE A 19 -5.12 -4.94 -4.16
CA PHE A 19 -4.86 -3.92 -5.18
C PHE A 19 -6.08 -3.74 -6.11
N PHE A 20 -6.74 -4.83 -6.49
CA PHE A 20 -7.97 -4.80 -7.28
C PHE A 20 -9.14 -4.05 -6.61
N MET A 21 -9.16 -3.93 -5.28
CA MET A 21 -10.21 -3.18 -4.57
C MET A 21 -10.19 -1.68 -4.93
N HIS A 22 -9.01 -1.11 -5.23
CA HIS A 22 -8.91 0.30 -5.62
C HIS A 22 -9.59 0.55 -6.98
N LEU A 23 -9.42 -0.38 -7.92
CA LEU A 23 -10.13 -0.35 -9.20
C LEU A 23 -11.64 -0.52 -9.02
N GLY A 24 -12.07 -1.38 -8.09
CA GLY A 24 -13.49 -1.50 -7.71
C GLY A 24 -14.08 -0.19 -7.16
N PHE A 25 -13.34 0.50 -6.30
CA PHE A 25 -13.74 1.81 -5.78
C PHE A 25 -13.81 2.88 -6.87
N ALA A 26 -12.87 2.88 -7.81
CA ALA A 26 -12.88 3.81 -8.94
C ALA A 26 -14.18 3.68 -9.76
N PHE A 27 -14.62 2.45 -10.05
CA PHE A 27 -15.87 2.21 -10.78
C PHE A 27 -17.11 2.63 -10.00
N LEU A 28 -17.13 2.42 -8.69
CA LEU A 28 -18.24 2.88 -7.84
C LEU A 28 -18.34 4.41 -7.81
N GLU A 29 -17.21 5.12 -7.61
CA GLU A 29 -17.19 6.58 -7.56
C GLU A 29 -17.59 7.21 -8.91
N ILE A 30 -17.18 6.61 -10.02
CA ILE A 30 -17.56 7.07 -11.36
C ILE A 30 -19.04 6.79 -11.63
N GLY A 31 -19.57 5.64 -11.20
CA GLY A 31 -20.96 5.26 -11.41
C GLY A 31 -21.95 6.12 -10.63
N LEU A 32 -21.55 6.64 -9.47
CA LEU A 32 -22.39 7.50 -8.61
C LEU A 32 -22.27 8.99 -8.94
N THR A 33 -21.41 9.38 -9.89
CA THR A 33 -21.14 10.79 -10.21
C THR A 33 -21.52 11.12 -11.65
N ARG A 34 -21.71 12.42 -11.92
CA ARG A 34 -22.06 12.90 -13.26
C ARG A 34 -20.91 12.64 -14.24
N GLN A 35 -21.25 12.15 -15.43
CA GLN A 35 -20.32 11.79 -16.51
C GLN A 35 -19.28 12.89 -16.85
N LYS A 36 -19.65 14.17 -16.73
CA LYS A 36 -18.74 15.29 -16.97
C LYS A 36 -17.53 15.34 -16.01
N ASN A 37 -17.62 14.69 -14.85
CA ASN A 37 -16.56 14.68 -13.83
C ASN A 37 -15.80 13.34 -13.77
N THR A 38 -16.17 12.35 -14.59
CA THR A 38 -15.60 11.00 -14.59
C THR A 38 -14.08 11.00 -14.72
N ILE A 39 -13.53 11.77 -15.66
CA ILE A 39 -12.08 11.83 -15.90
C ILE A 39 -11.34 12.37 -14.67
N ASN A 40 -11.90 13.38 -14.01
CA ASN A 40 -11.26 14.02 -12.86
C ASN A 40 -11.25 13.09 -11.63
N ILE A 41 -12.25 12.23 -11.49
CA ILE A 41 -12.35 11.23 -10.42
C ILE A 41 -11.37 10.08 -10.68
N LEU A 42 -11.34 9.58 -11.91
CA LEU A 42 -10.44 8.50 -12.32
C LEU A 42 -8.97 8.91 -12.13
N PHE A 43 -8.63 10.15 -12.46
CA PHE A 43 -7.29 10.71 -12.24
C PHE A 43 -6.90 10.72 -10.76
N LYS A 44 -7.80 11.18 -9.88
CA LYS A 44 -7.55 11.19 -8.42
C LYS A 44 -7.37 9.77 -7.87
N ASN A 45 -8.18 8.82 -8.31
CA ASN A 45 -8.12 7.45 -7.83
C ASN A 45 -6.78 6.78 -8.19
N VAL A 46 -6.29 6.96 -9.43
CA VAL A 46 -4.96 6.47 -9.84
C VAL A 46 -3.82 7.16 -9.10
N PHE A 47 -3.97 8.47 -8.86
CA PHE A 47 -2.95 9.26 -8.16
C PHE A 47 -2.78 8.81 -6.70
N ILE A 48 -3.88 8.52 -6.01
CA ILE A 48 -3.87 8.02 -4.62
C ILE A 48 -3.13 6.68 -4.52
N ILE A 49 -3.32 5.76 -5.48
CA ILE A 49 -2.62 4.48 -5.49
C ILE A 49 -1.10 4.67 -5.63
N THR A 50 -0.67 5.47 -6.61
CA THR A 50 0.75 5.69 -6.90
C THR A 50 1.46 6.37 -5.73
N ILE A 51 0.85 7.43 -5.20
CA ILE A 51 1.42 8.17 -4.08
C ILE A 51 1.34 7.38 -2.78
N GLY A 52 0.25 6.65 -2.53
CA GLY A 52 0.10 5.79 -1.36
C GLY A 52 1.18 4.72 -1.32
N LEU A 53 1.51 4.09 -2.46
CA LEU A 53 2.55 3.07 -2.55
C LEU A 53 3.96 3.67 -2.34
N LEU A 54 4.24 4.83 -2.92
CA LEU A 54 5.51 5.54 -2.72
C LEU A 54 5.69 6.02 -1.26
N LEU A 55 4.67 6.62 -0.65
CA LEU A 55 4.70 7.04 0.76
C LEU A 55 4.82 5.84 1.71
N TYR A 56 4.14 4.74 1.41
CA TYR A 56 4.24 3.52 2.20
C TYR A 56 5.64 2.92 2.13
N CYS A 57 6.27 2.91 0.95
CA CYS A 57 7.65 2.45 0.79
C CYS A 57 8.66 3.33 1.55
N LEU A 58 8.51 4.66 1.47
CA LEU A 58 9.47 5.60 2.06
C LEU A 58 9.32 5.77 3.58
N VAL A 59 8.08 5.93 4.06
CA VAL A 59 7.79 6.32 5.45
C VAL A 59 6.85 5.33 6.13
N GLY A 60 5.86 4.79 5.41
CA GLY A 60 4.83 3.94 6.02
C GLY A 60 5.36 2.62 6.57
N PHE A 61 6.32 1.98 5.90
CA PHE A 61 6.93 0.74 6.37
C PHE A 61 7.70 0.95 7.69
N ASN A 62 8.50 2.01 7.72
CA ASN A 62 9.27 2.43 8.90
C ASN A 62 8.37 2.82 10.09
N LEU A 63 7.21 3.42 9.82
CA LEU A 63 6.26 3.81 10.87
C LEU A 63 5.40 2.64 11.37
N MET A 64 5.01 1.71 10.49
CA MET A 64 4.14 0.58 10.85
C MET A 64 4.87 -0.54 11.57
N TYR A 65 6.15 -0.75 11.24
CA TYR A 65 7.05 -1.65 11.96
C TYR A 65 8.25 -0.85 12.48
N PRO A 66 8.08 -0.03 13.53
CA PRO A 66 9.23 0.61 14.17
C PRO A 66 10.13 -0.52 14.68
N GLY A 67 11.38 -0.55 14.22
CA GLY A 67 12.32 -1.62 14.52
C GLY A 67 12.38 -1.94 16.00
N PHE A 68 12.57 -3.22 16.33
CA PHE A 68 12.80 -3.72 17.68
C PHE A 68 14.19 -3.30 18.22
N GLU A 69 14.59 -2.05 18.00
CA GLU A 69 15.81 -1.52 18.60
C GLU A 69 15.53 -1.04 20.02
N GLU A 70 16.24 -1.63 20.98
CA GLU A 70 16.31 -1.21 22.37
C GLU A 70 16.66 0.29 22.46
N GLY A 71 15.65 1.14 22.61
CA GLY A 71 15.84 2.56 22.97
C GLY A 71 15.27 3.59 22.01
N ALA A 72 14.67 3.20 20.88
CA ALA A 72 13.94 4.17 20.05
C ALA A 72 12.54 4.41 20.63
N SER A 73 12.35 5.54 21.30
CA SER A 73 11.03 6.05 21.69
C SER A 73 10.08 6.00 20.48
N GLY A 74 9.12 5.05 20.52
CA GLY A 74 8.33 4.55 19.39
C GLY A 74 7.37 5.56 18.77
N PHE A 75 7.91 6.63 18.19
CA PHE A 75 7.14 7.70 17.56
C PHE A 75 7.68 8.08 16.17
N PHE A 76 9.01 8.07 15.95
CA PHE A 76 9.63 8.37 14.65
C PHE A 76 10.96 7.62 14.45
N GLY A 77 10.93 6.31 14.35
CA GLY A 77 12.09 5.52 13.95
C GLY A 77 12.25 5.54 12.43
N PHE A 78 13.27 6.21 11.91
CA PHE A 78 13.72 6.00 10.53
C PHE A 78 14.65 4.78 10.54
N ALA A 79 14.11 3.58 10.31
CA ALA A 79 14.88 2.34 10.27
C ALA A 79 15.55 2.18 8.90
N GLY A 80 16.46 3.10 8.58
CA GLY A 80 17.40 2.98 7.47
C GLY A 80 16.79 2.89 6.06
N PHE A 81 17.66 2.92 5.05
CA PHE A 81 17.30 2.60 3.68
C PHE A 81 17.88 1.23 3.35
N GLY A 82 17.04 0.20 3.38
CA GLY A 82 17.43 -1.17 3.04
C GLY A 82 17.46 -2.11 4.24
N LEU A 83 17.34 -3.40 3.92
CA LEU A 83 17.63 -4.48 4.86
C LEU A 83 19.15 -4.51 5.02
N ASP A 84 19.68 -3.95 6.10
CA ASP A 84 20.99 -4.41 6.56
C ASP A 84 20.84 -5.87 6.98
N SER A 85 21.77 -6.68 6.48
CA SER A 85 21.80 -8.15 6.53
C SER A 85 21.48 -8.74 7.89
#